data_AF-A0A952DS86-F1
#
_entry.id   AF-A0A952DS86-F1
#
_cell.length_a   1.000
_cell.length_b   1.000
_cell.length_c   1.000
_cell.angle_alpha   90.00
_cell.angle_beta   90.00
_cell.angle_gamma   90.00
#
_symmetry.space_group_name_H-M   'P 1'
#
loop_
_entity.id
_entity.type
_entity.pdbx_description
1 polymer ?
#
loop_
_entity_poly.entity_id
_entity_poly.type
_entity_poly.pdbx_seq_one_letter_code
_entity_poly.pdbx_strand_id
1 'polypeptide(L)'
;NSIDKESVDADYIVFKQFGKEIEEKKKESAFNLSVDLDLTTNENVAIDVILDDIAGDVIKTVGNGRLKIKAGTNEKLDIRGRYNIDNGTYDFNFQSLIKKPFILLPDVGNYIEWSGDAMDAKIHVDASFTTDNVRLSDLTGNASGIMSSNVSNLRENVYVIAQLRDKLMQPTIKFKIDFPQNSPVKTDPDFAQFLSRMEKDENEMLQQATSLIVFGSFAPYGKGLLAGGAGYTSNISGYVNSLSQRIMSAASKMISGFLSKLFNDKSLKVDLGTSIYSSGSILNQGVNTTTSRIDRQIFNFKIGKSFFNNNVIVTFGSDIDFNIGGAAANGDMKWLPDLNVEFILTKDRKLRAIIFNKNSLDISGATFGKRNRQGVSISYRQEFETLFGKRKNKEKDSSTTSIAPDKIDKKEDDFIKYTTE
;
A
#
# COMPACT_ATOMS: atom_id res chain seq x y z
N ASN A 1 -60.50 -11.05 37.88
CA ASN A 1 -59.24 -10.40 38.30
C ASN A 1 -58.11 -10.82 37.39
N SER A 2 -57.98 -10.14 36.26
CA SER A 2 -56.79 -10.13 35.41
C SER A 2 -56.31 -8.68 35.37
N ILE A 3 -55.12 -8.45 35.91
CA ILE A 3 -54.42 -7.17 35.92
C ILE A 3 -53.52 -7.21 34.69
N ASP A 4 -53.88 -6.46 33.65
CA ASP A 4 -52.99 -6.20 32.53
C ASP A 4 -52.19 -4.93 32.84
N LYS A 5 -50.86 -5.10 32.90
CA LYS A 5 -49.89 -4.02 33.01
C LYS A 5 -49.83 -3.28 31.68
N GLU A 6 -50.19 -2.00 31.67
CA GLU A 6 -49.85 -1.07 30.60
C GLU A 6 -48.32 -0.96 30.46
N SER A 7 -47.81 -1.35 29.29
CA SER A 7 -46.48 -0.98 28.83
C SER A 7 -46.59 0.39 28.19
N VAL A 8 -45.93 1.38 28.81
CA VAL A 8 -45.71 2.70 28.23
C VAL A 8 -44.70 2.56 27.10
N ASP A 9 -45.16 2.55 25.86
CA ASP A 9 -44.31 2.86 24.70
C ASP A 9 -44.33 4.38 24.50
N ALA A 10 -43.16 5.00 24.67
CA ALA A 10 -42.96 6.41 24.38
C ALA A 10 -42.97 6.62 22.86
N ASP A 11 -44.01 7.29 22.36
CA ASP A 11 -44.09 7.76 20.98
C ASP A 11 -42.92 8.72 20.70
N TYR A 12 -42.14 8.39 19.68
CA TYR A 12 -41.09 9.25 19.15
C TYR A 12 -41.71 10.40 18.36
N ILE A 13 -41.19 11.61 18.56
CA ILE A 13 -41.59 12.81 17.82
C ILE A 13 -41.31 12.61 16.34
N VAL A 14 -42.35 12.53 15.51
CA VAL A 14 -42.26 12.57 14.05
C VAL A 14 -42.28 14.03 13.61
N PHE A 15 -41.13 14.57 13.22
CA PHE A 15 -41.07 15.87 12.55
C PHE A 15 -41.66 15.74 11.14
N LYS A 16 -42.88 16.26 10.93
CA LYS A 16 -43.43 16.44 9.59
C LYS A 16 -42.72 17.61 8.92
N GLN A 17 -41.83 17.30 7.98
CA GLN A 17 -41.22 18.29 7.09
C GLN A 17 -42.26 18.74 6.07
N PHE A 18 -42.87 19.91 6.30
CA PHE A 18 -43.76 20.54 5.32
C PHE A 18 -42.93 21.37 4.34
N GLY A 19 -42.89 20.92 3.09
CA GLY A 19 -42.30 21.65 1.97
C GLY A 19 -41.67 20.68 0.98
N LYS A 20 -42.19 20.62 -0.25
CA LYS A 20 -41.38 20.13 -1.37
C LYS A 20 -40.27 21.15 -1.56
N GLU A 21 -39.02 20.72 -1.54
CA GLU A 21 -37.91 21.49 -2.06
C GLU A 21 -38.33 21.97 -3.46
N ILE A 22 -38.33 23.29 -3.67
CA ILE A 22 -38.61 23.85 -4.98
C ILE A 22 -37.37 23.48 -5.80
N GLU A 23 -37.44 22.37 -6.53
CA GLU A 23 -36.49 22.13 -7.60
C GLU A 23 -36.66 23.29 -8.58
N GLU A 24 -35.66 24.17 -8.64
CA GLU A 24 -35.56 25.12 -9.73
C GLU A 24 -35.68 24.32 -11.03
N LYS A 25 -36.84 24.44 -11.71
CA LYS A 25 -36.94 24.01 -13.10
C LYS A 25 -35.88 24.80 -13.84
N LYS A 26 -34.72 24.18 -14.08
CA LYS A 26 -33.71 24.66 -15.02
C LYS A 26 -34.49 25.13 -16.24
N LYS A 27 -34.45 26.44 -16.52
CA LYS A 27 -34.94 26.95 -17.79
C LYS A 27 -34.08 26.27 -18.85
N GLU A 28 -34.60 25.23 -19.47
CA GLU A 28 -33.98 24.64 -20.64
C GLU A 28 -33.92 25.76 -21.68
N SER A 29 -32.69 26.21 -21.97
CA SER A 29 -32.45 27.11 -23.07
C SER A 29 -32.93 26.40 -24.34
N ALA A 30 -33.81 27.03 -25.12
CA ALA A 30 -34.26 26.49 -26.41
C ALA A 30 -33.13 26.43 -27.46
N PHE A 31 -31.92 26.87 -27.09
CA PHE A 31 -30.73 26.77 -27.91
C PHE A 31 -30.20 25.33 -27.92
N ASN A 32 -30.26 24.70 -29.09
CA ASN A 32 -29.65 23.40 -29.35
C ASN A 32 -28.47 23.57 -30.31
N LEU A 33 -27.25 23.46 -29.79
CA LEU A 33 -26.04 23.36 -30.59
C LEU A 33 -25.76 21.90 -30.88
N SER A 34 -25.46 21.56 -32.14
CA SER A 34 -24.90 20.28 -32.55
C SER A 34 -23.60 20.54 -33.32
N VAL A 35 -22.58 19.74 -33.05
CA VAL A 35 -21.24 19.84 -33.59
C VAL A 35 -20.85 18.47 -34.13
N ASP A 36 -20.58 18.42 -35.43
CA ASP A 36 -19.99 17.27 -36.11
C ASP A 36 -18.54 17.62 -36.47
N LEU A 37 -17.58 16.91 -35.89
CA LEU A 37 -16.15 17.13 -36.07
C LEU A 37 -15.51 15.88 -36.70
N ASP A 38 -14.77 16.07 -37.79
CA ASP A 38 -13.91 15.05 -38.38
C ASP A 38 -12.45 15.41 -38.08
N LEU A 39 -11.90 14.81 -37.04
CA LEU A 39 -10.57 15.08 -36.53
C LEU A 39 -9.59 14.05 -37.11
N THR A 40 -8.53 14.53 -37.77
CA THR A 40 -7.38 13.71 -38.16
C THR A 40 -6.17 14.14 -37.35
N THR A 41 -5.59 13.20 -36.62
CA THR A 41 -4.45 13.39 -35.73
C THR A 41 -3.18 12.83 -36.37
N ASN A 42 -2.03 13.40 -36.03
CA ASN A 42 -0.72 12.97 -36.47
C ASN A 42 0.27 13.04 -35.29
N GLU A 43 1.51 12.60 -35.53
CA GLU A 43 2.60 12.56 -34.55
C GLU A 43 3.00 13.91 -33.92
N ASN A 44 2.37 15.03 -34.32
CA ASN A 44 2.59 16.34 -33.71
C ASN A 44 1.47 16.75 -32.74
N VAL A 45 0.45 15.91 -32.56
CA VAL A 45 -0.70 16.18 -31.69
C VAL A 45 -0.56 15.37 -30.40
N ALA A 46 -0.38 16.08 -29.29
CA ALA A 46 -0.47 15.50 -27.96
C ALA A 46 -1.95 15.37 -27.54
N ILE A 47 -2.33 14.16 -27.12
CA ILE A 47 -3.64 13.83 -26.58
C ILE A 47 -3.48 13.38 -25.14
N ASP A 48 -4.16 14.07 -24.24
CA ASP A 48 -4.27 13.69 -22.84
C ASP A 48 -5.65 13.07 -22.61
N VAL A 49 -5.67 11.79 -22.25
CA VAL A 49 -6.87 11.07 -21.85
C VAL A 49 -6.91 11.01 -20.33
N ILE A 50 -7.82 11.77 -19.74
CA ILE A 50 -8.02 11.83 -18.29
C ILE A 50 -9.06 10.77 -17.93
N LEU A 51 -8.64 9.75 -17.19
CA LEU A 51 -9.52 8.65 -16.75
C LEU A 51 -10.21 8.99 -15.43
N ASP A 52 -9.46 9.59 -14.51
CA ASP A 52 -9.93 10.03 -13.19
C ASP A 52 -9.17 11.29 -12.79
N ASP A 53 -9.90 12.41 -12.68
CA ASP A 53 -9.34 13.72 -12.35
C ASP A 53 -8.92 13.82 -10.87
N ILE A 54 -9.66 13.16 -9.97
CA ILE A 54 -9.40 13.13 -8.54
C ILE A 54 -8.16 12.27 -8.25
N ALA A 55 -8.09 11.09 -8.87
CA ALA A 55 -6.93 10.19 -8.76
C ALA A 55 -5.72 10.69 -9.56
N GLY A 56 -5.93 11.65 -10.47
CA GLY A 56 -4.90 12.16 -11.38
C GLY A 56 -4.41 11.12 -12.37
N ASP A 57 -5.29 10.21 -12.79
CA ASP A 57 -5.01 9.12 -13.71
C ASP A 57 -5.11 9.63 -15.15
N VAL A 58 -3.96 9.81 -15.80
CA VAL A 58 -3.85 10.44 -17.11
C VAL A 58 -2.95 9.63 -18.03
N ILE A 59 -3.46 9.32 -19.22
CA ILE A 59 -2.68 8.78 -20.34
C ILE A 59 -2.30 9.96 -21.23
N LYS A 60 -1.02 10.31 -21.26
CA LYS A 60 -0.48 11.37 -22.12
C LYS A 60 0.17 10.73 -23.32
N THR A 61 -0.30 11.05 -24.51
CA THR A 61 0.04 10.32 -25.73
C THR A 61 0.27 11.22 -26.91
N VAL A 62 1.06 10.73 -27.84
CA VAL A 62 1.18 11.24 -29.19
C VAL A 62 0.92 10.05 -30.13
N GLY A 63 0.25 10.32 -31.23
CA GLY A 63 -0.29 9.24 -32.05
C GLY A 63 -1.02 9.74 -33.27
N ASN A 64 -1.50 8.79 -34.07
CA ASN A 64 -2.22 9.05 -35.29
C ASN A 64 -3.59 8.36 -35.32
N GLY A 65 -4.52 8.92 -36.07
CA GLY A 65 -5.87 8.38 -36.13
C GLY A 65 -6.88 9.37 -36.68
N ARG A 66 -8.04 8.85 -37.07
CA ARG A 66 -9.17 9.66 -37.52
C ARG A 66 -10.36 9.38 -36.62
N LEU A 67 -10.87 10.44 -35.99
CA LEU A 67 -11.99 10.41 -35.05
C LEU A 67 -13.11 11.26 -35.61
N LYS A 68 -14.31 10.68 -35.71
CA LYS A 68 -15.55 11.41 -35.95
C LYS A 68 -16.21 11.63 -34.60
N ILE A 69 -16.38 12.88 -34.22
CA ILE A 69 -16.95 13.27 -32.93
C ILE A 69 -18.23 14.04 -33.21
N LYS A 70 -19.34 13.54 -32.66
CA LYS A 70 -20.61 14.24 -32.65
C LYS A 70 -20.97 14.60 -31.21
N ALA A 71 -21.21 15.88 -30.96
CA ALA A 71 -21.60 16.39 -29.66
C ALA A 71 -22.72 17.40 -29.82
N GLY A 72 -23.68 17.43 -28.89
CA GLY A 72 -24.73 18.42 -28.92
C GLY A 72 -25.23 18.79 -27.53
N THR A 73 -26.02 19.86 -27.43
CA THR A 73 -26.58 20.33 -26.15
C THR A 73 -27.51 19.29 -25.54
N ASN A 74 -28.25 18.58 -26.39
CA ASN A 74 -29.21 17.53 -26.01
C ASN A 74 -28.85 16.16 -26.62
N GLU A 75 -27.66 16.02 -27.21
CA GLU A 75 -27.20 14.78 -27.83
C GLU A 75 -26.08 14.17 -26.98
N LYS A 76 -26.08 12.84 -26.81
CA LYS A 76 -24.96 12.15 -26.16
C LYS A 76 -23.70 12.31 -27.01
N LEU A 77 -22.55 12.42 -26.36
CA LEU A 77 -21.25 12.43 -27.02
C LEU A 77 -21.04 11.08 -27.74
N ASP A 78 -20.94 11.14 -29.06
CA ASP A 78 -20.66 9.99 -29.93
C ASP A 78 -19.29 10.18 -30.57
N ILE A 79 -18.41 9.20 -30.38
CA ILE A 79 -17.07 9.18 -30.94
C ILE A 79 -16.93 7.89 -31.74
N ARG A 80 -16.43 7.99 -32.97
CA ARG A 80 -16.14 6.83 -33.83
C ARG A 80 -14.76 6.95 -34.44
N GLY A 81 -14.00 5.88 -34.35
CA GLY A 81 -12.67 5.78 -34.95
C GLY A 81 -11.64 5.21 -33.97
N ARG A 82 -10.43 5.06 -34.49
CA ARG A 82 -9.29 4.54 -33.73
C ARG A 82 -8.19 5.59 -33.68
N TYR A 83 -7.64 5.76 -32.49
CA TYR A 83 -6.42 6.52 -32.22
C TYR A 83 -5.33 5.51 -31.88
N ASN A 84 -4.35 5.37 -32.76
CA ASN A 84 -3.16 4.57 -32.48
C ASN A 84 -2.15 5.45 -31.76
N ILE A 85 -1.50 4.87 -30.76
CA ILE A 85 -0.56 5.55 -29.88
C ILE A 85 0.84 5.13 -30.31
N ASP A 86 1.67 6.11 -30.67
CA ASP A 86 3.06 5.89 -31.04
C ASP A 86 3.95 5.89 -29.80
N ASN A 87 3.71 6.85 -28.90
CA ASN A 87 4.49 7.06 -27.69
C ASN A 87 3.68 7.84 -26.64
N GLY A 88 4.04 7.65 -25.37
CA GLY A 88 3.35 8.32 -24.28
C GLY A 88 3.76 7.85 -22.90
N THR A 89 3.09 8.40 -21.90
CA THR A 89 3.23 8.01 -20.50
C THR A 89 1.87 7.78 -19.88
N TYR A 90 1.79 6.78 -19.01
CA TYR A 90 0.61 6.50 -18.20
C TYR A 90 0.92 6.71 -16.72
N ASP A 91 0.19 7.62 -16.11
CA ASP A 91 0.40 8.08 -14.74
C ASP A 91 -0.34 7.19 -13.73
N PHE A 92 0.03 5.90 -13.66
CA PHE A 92 -0.72 4.89 -12.90
C PHE A 92 -0.82 5.22 -11.41
N ASN A 93 -2.05 5.23 -10.90
CA ASN A 93 -2.34 5.41 -9.47
C ASN A 93 -2.68 4.07 -8.80
N PHE A 94 -1.74 3.55 -8.01
CA PHE A 94 -1.92 2.28 -7.31
C PHE A 94 -2.79 2.47 -6.05
N GLN A 95 -4.10 2.22 -6.17
CA GLN A 95 -5.09 2.30 -5.08
C GLN A 95 -5.01 3.60 -4.25
N SER A 96 -4.76 4.75 -4.90
CA SER A 96 -4.59 6.06 -4.25
C SER A 96 -3.39 6.19 -3.32
N LEU A 97 -2.50 5.19 -3.25
CA LEU A 97 -1.34 5.20 -2.36
C LEU A 97 -0.12 5.84 -3.03
N ILE A 98 0.14 5.49 -4.29
CA ILE A 98 1.36 5.86 -5.00
C ILE A 98 1.06 6.07 -6.47
N LYS A 99 1.50 7.21 -6.98
CA LYS A 99 1.51 7.52 -8.41
C LYS A 99 2.87 7.16 -9.01
N LYS A 100 2.90 6.30 -10.03
CA LYS A 100 4.14 5.91 -10.74
C LYS A 100 3.98 6.15 -12.25
N PRO A 101 4.95 6.82 -12.90
CA PRO A 101 4.91 6.99 -14.34
C PRO A 101 5.32 5.70 -15.03
N PHE A 102 4.42 5.15 -15.84
CA PHE A 102 4.72 4.09 -16.80
C PHE A 102 4.97 4.72 -18.17
N ILE A 103 5.89 4.13 -18.93
CA ILE A 103 6.18 4.53 -20.31
C ILE A 103 5.42 3.60 -21.23
N LEU A 104 4.64 4.13 -22.17
CA LEU A 104 3.95 3.30 -23.15
C LEU A 104 4.97 2.68 -24.10
N LEU A 105 4.91 1.36 -24.28
CA LEU A 105 5.84 0.65 -25.14
C LEU A 105 5.60 1.04 -26.61
N PRO A 106 6.61 1.49 -27.36
CA PRO A 106 6.46 1.79 -28.78
C PRO A 106 6.27 0.49 -29.60
N ASP A 107 5.70 0.61 -30.79
CA ASP A 107 5.62 -0.44 -31.81
C ASP A 107 4.88 -1.74 -31.44
N VAL A 108 4.17 -1.77 -30.30
CA VAL A 108 3.35 -2.92 -29.87
C VAL A 108 1.88 -2.83 -30.29
N GLY A 109 1.54 -1.82 -31.10
CA GLY A 109 0.17 -1.59 -31.57
C GLY A 109 -0.77 -1.06 -30.50
N ASN A 110 -0.30 -0.10 -29.69
CA ASN A 110 -1.14 0.57 -28.70
C ASN A 110 -2.24 1.39 -29.38
N TYR A 111 -3.47 1.32 -28.88
CA TYR A 111 -4.58 2.13 -29.39
C TYR A 111 -5.70 2.35 -28.38
N ILE A 112 -6.52 3.37 -28.66
CA ILE A 112 -7.84 3.58 -28.08
C ILE A 112 -8.85 3.65 -29.23
N GLU A 113 -9.95 2.91 -29.11
CA GLU A 113 -10.95 2.78 -30.16
C GLU A 113 -12.35 3.08 -29.63
N TRP A 114 -13.08 3.91 -30.37
CA TRP A 114 -14.47 4.25 -30.09
C TRP A 114 -15.37 3.77 -31.23
N SER A 115 -16.53 3.22 -30.87
CA SER A 115 -17.51 2.65 -31.80
C SER A 115 -18.87 3.37 -31.75
N GLY A 116 -18.98 4.46 -31.00
CA GLY A 116 -20.21 5.19 -30.75
C GLY A 116 -20.15 5.87 -29.38
N ASP A 117 -20.60 5.20 -28.32
CA ASP A 117 -20.60 5.78 -26.98
C ASP A 117 -19.17 6.13 -26.52
N ALA A 118 -18.95 7.41 -26.19
CA ALA A 118 -17.65 7.90 -25.72
C ALA A 118 -17.18 7.22 -24.43
N MET A 119 -18.12 6.75 -23.60
CA MET A 119 -17.84 6.10 -22.32
C MET A 119 -17.56 4.59 -22.45
N ASP A 120 -17.85 3.98 -23.61
CA ASP A 120 -17.63 2.55 -23.89
C ASP A 120 -16.44 2.32 -24.84
N ALA A 121 -15.45 3.21 -24.79
CA ALA A 121 -14.23 3.10 -25.56
C ALA A 121 -13.43 1.85 -25.16
N LYS A 122 -12.73 1.26 -26.13
CA LYS A 122 -11.82 0.14 -25.91
C LYS A 122 -10.37 0.60 -25.87
N ILE A 123 -9.60 0.05 -24.94
CA ILE A 123 -8.18 0.31 -24.79
C ILE A 123 -7.36 -0.95 -25.07
N HIS A 124 -6.23 -0.78 -25.75
CA HIS A 124 -5.18 -1.78 -25.88
C HIS A 124 -3.86 -1.06 -25.69
N VAL A 125 -3.31 -1.09 -24.49
CA VAL A 125 -2.08 -0.37 -24.17
C VAL A 125 -1.16 -1.25 -23.34
N ASP A 126 0.10 -1.38 -23.75
CA ASP A 126 1.17 -1.96 -22.95
C ASP A 126 2.09 -0.84 -22.45
N ALA A 127 2.22 -0.75 -21.13
CA ALA A 127 3.00 0.27 -20.46
C ALA A 127 4.05 -0.39 -19.57
N SER A 128 5.26 0.16 -19.51
CA SER A 128 6.39 -0.40 -18.75
C SER A 128 6.81 0.54 -17.62
N PHE A 129 7.03 -0.05 -16.45
CA PHE A 129 7.70 0.59 -15.31
C PHE A 129 9.02 -0.12 -15.05
N THR A 130 10.11 0.63 -14.96
CA THR A 130 11.44 0.08 -14.69
C THR A 130 11.78 0.19 -13.21
N THR A 131 12.21 -0.93 -12.64
CA THR A 131 12.80 -0.99 -11.31
C THR A 131 14.28 -1.33 -11.44
N ASP A 132 15.16 -0.43 -11.00
CA ASP A 132 16.59 -0.61 -11.15
C ASP A 132 17.20 -1.47 -10.04
N ASN A 133 18.24 -2.24 -10.37
CA ASN A 133 19.13 -2.91 -9.41
C ASN A 133 18.43 -3.89 -8.45
N VAL A 134 17.44 -4.63 -8.94
CA VAL A 134 16.65 -5.60 -8.17
C VAL A 134 17.41 -6.91 -7.98
N ARG A 135 17.45 -7.43 -6.76
CA ARG A 135 18.07 -8.73 -6.47
C ARG A 135 17.13 -9.87 -6.89
N LEU A 136 17.62 -10.79 -7.71
CA LEU A 136 16.83 -11.94 -8.14
C LEU A 136 16.65 -12.98 -7.02
N SER A 137 17.59 -13.04 -6.07
CA SER A 137 17.50 -13.89 -4.88
C SER A 137 16.22 -13.65 -4.07
N ASP A 138 15.65 -12.44 -4.13
CA ASP A 138 14.45 -12.07 -3.37
C ASP A 138 13.21 -12.79 -3.92
N LEU A 139 13.22 -13.14 -5.22
CA LEU A 139 12.14 -13.85 -5.89
C LEU A 139 12.06 -15.32 -5.46
N THR A 140 13.18 -16.02 -5.34
CA THR A 140 13.18 -17.45 -4.94
C THR A 140 13.37 -17.67 -3.45
N GLY A 141 13.78 -16.65 -2.69
CA GLY A 141 14.27 -16.84 -1.33
C GLY A 141 15.37 -17.91 -1.27
N ASN A 142 15.37 -18.73 -0.21
CA ASN A 142 16.31 -19.86 -0.08
C ASN A 142 15.81 -21.16 -0.76
N ALA A 143 14.87 -21.09 -1.71
CA ALA A 143 14.42 -22.27 -2.44
C ALA A 143 15.52 -22.71 -3.45
N SER A 144 16.41 -23.57 -2.97
CA SER A 144 17.48 -24.17 -3.78
C SER A 144 16.89 -24.97 -4.94
N GLY A 145 17.39 -24.75 -6.16
CA GLY A 145 17.03 -25.52 -7.35
C GLY A 145 15.95 -24.90 -8.25
N ILE A 146 15.45 -23.70 -7.95
CA ILE A 146 14.51 -22.97 -8.82
C ILE A 146 15.25 -22.17 -9.91
N MET A 147 16.40 -21.59 -9.57
CA MET A 147 17.26 -20.83 -10.48
C MET A 147 18.69 -21.33 -10.36
N SER A 148 19.45 -21.19 -11.44
CA SER A 148 20.90 -21.44 -11.40
C SER A 148 21.59 -20.53 -10.37
N SER A 149 22.66 -21.01 -9.75
CA SER A 149 23.44 -20.22 -8.77
C SER A 149 24.07 -18.96 -9.38
N ASN A 150 24.22 -18.95 -10.71
CA ASN A 150 24.74 -17.83 -11.48
C ASN A 150 23.72 -16.70 -11.62
N VAL A 151 22.42 -17.02 -11.71
CA VAL A 151 21.34 -16.04 -11.82
C VAL A 151 20.87 -15.54 -10.47
N SER A 152 20.83 -16.40 -9.45
CA SER A 152 20.23 -16.05 -8.16
C SER A 152 20.90 -14.89 -7.43
N ASN A 153 22.20 -14.68 -7.61
CA ASN A 153 22.95 -13.59 -6.98
C ASN A 153 22.99 -12.30 -7.81
N LEU A 154 22.38 -12.28 -9.00
CA LEU A 154 22.40 -11.12 -9.88
C LEU A 154 21.50 -10.01 -9.37
N ARG A 155 21.86 -8.81 -9.80
CA ARG A 155 21.05 -7.61 -9.67
C ARG A 155 20.78 -7.07 -11.06
N GLU A 156 19.51 -6.97 -11.40
CA GLU A 156 19.07 -6.62 -12.75
C GLU A 156 18.09 -5.46 -12.72
N ASN A 157 17.98 -4.77 -13.85
CA ASN A 157 16.85 -3.89 -14.09
C ASN A 157 15.66 -4.77 -14.48
N VAL A 158 14.51 -4.51 -13.87
CA VAL A 158 13.29 -5.30 -14.07
C VAL A 158 12.22 -4.40 -14.66
N TYR A 159 11.62 -4.85 -15.75
CA TYR A 159 10.51 -4.19 -16.42
C TYR A 159 9.20 -4.82 -15.98
N VAL A 160 8.36 -4.05 -15.31
CA VAL A 160 6.98 -4.42 -15.02
C VAL A 160 6.10 -3.88 -16.14
N ILE A 161 5.58 -4.77 -16.97
CA ILE A 161 4.70 -4.43 -18.08
C ILE A 161 3.25 -4.56 -17.61
N ALA A 162 2.52 -3.46 -17.60
CA ALA A 162 1.08 -3.42 -17.40
C ALA A 162 0.38 -3.45 -18.76
N GLN A 163 -0.49 -4.44 -18.96
CA GLN A 163 -1.28 -4.64 -20.16
C GLN A 163 -2.71 -4.23 -19.87
N LEU A 164 -3.10 -3.04 -20.33
CA LEU A 164 -4.44 -2.49 -20.20
C LEU A 164 -5.28 -2.95 -21.40
N ARG A 165 -6.41 -3.61 -21.11
CA ARG A 165 -7.32 -4.17 -22.11
C ARG A 165 -8.77 -3.83 -21.79
N ASP A 166 -9.66 -4.15 -22.73
CA ASP A 166 -11.11 -3.98 -22.62
C ASP A 166 -11.55 -2.53 -22.54
N LYS A 167 -12.27 -2.11 -21.50
CA LYS A 167 -12.92 -0.79 -21.43
C LYS A 167 -11.95 0.28 -20.96
N LEU A 168 -11.92 1.44 -21.61
CA LEU A 168 -11.08 2.57 -21.24
C LEU A 168 -11.37 3.07 -19.82
N MET A 169 -12.65 3.18 -19.45
CA MET A 169 -13.09 3.68 -18.14
C MET A 169 -12.83 2.68 -17.00
N GLN A 170 -12.64 1.41 -17.33
CA GLN A 170 -12.35 0.36 -16.36
C GLN A 170 -11.52 -0.73 -17.05
N PRO A 171 -10.22 -0.48 -17.28
CA PRO A 171 -9.39 -1.42 -18.01
C PRO A 171 -9.15 -2.67 -17.19
N THR A 172 -9.18 -3.82 -17.85
CA THR A 172 -8.61 -5.04 -17.29
C THR A 172 -7.08 -4.90 -17.36
N ILE A 173 -6.42 -4.97 -16.20
CA ILE A 173 -4.96 -4.82 -16.11
C ILE A 173 -4.35 -6.18 -15.84
N LYS A 174 -3.49 -6.66 -16.75
CA LYS A 174 -2.63 -7.82 -16.52
C LYS A 174 -1.18 -7.38 -16.40
N PHE A 175 -0.41 -8.07 -15.57
CA PHE A 175 1.00 -7.77 -15.37
C PHE A 175 1.87 -8.84 -16.00
N LYS A 176 2.99 -8.40 -16.57
CA LYS A 176 4.08 -9.20 -17.08
C LYS A 176 5.40 -8.66 -16.53
N ILE A 177 6.38 -9.54 -16.33
CA ILE A 177 7.74 -9.16 -15.95
C ILE A 177 8.67 -9.45 -17.12
N ASP A 178 9.50 -8.48 -17.48
CA ASP A 178 10.51 -8.61 -18.53
C ASP A 178 11.84 -7.99 -18.06
N PHE A 179 12.89 -8.20 -18.84
CA PHE A 179 14.25 -7.79 -18.53
C PHE A 179 14.92 -7.13 -19.76
N PRO A 180 16.00 -6.35 -19.56
CA PRO A 180 16.83 -5.87 -20.65
C PRO A 180 17.26 -6.99 -21.59
N GLN A 181 17.34 -6.72 -22.90
CA GLN A 181 17.68 -7.74 -23.91
C GLN A 181 19.07 -8.36 -23.70
N ASN A 182 20.00 -7.61 -23.10
CA ASN A 182 21.35 -8.05 -22.75
C ASN A 182 21.44 -8.73 -21.37
N SER A 183 20.33 -8.91 -20.67
CA SER A 183 20.33 -9.51 -19.33
C SER A 183 20.65 -11.01 -19.40
N PRO A 184 21.57 -11.54 -18.57
CA PRO A 184 21.91 -12.97 -18.53
C PRO A 184 20.70 -13.87 -18.27
N VAL A 185 19.68 -13.35 -17.60
CA VAL A 185 18.46 -14.08 -17.25
C VAL A 185 17.61 -14.43 -18.47
N LYS A 186 17.71 -13.67 -19.56
CA LYS A 186 16.97 -13.96 -20.80
C LYS A 186 17.49 -15.20 -21.52
N THR A 187 18.74 -15.56 -21.26
CA THR A 187 19.39 -16.74 -21.86
C THR A 187 19.41 -17.95 -20.93
N ASP A 188 18.99 -17.81 -19.67
CA ASP A 188 18.95 -18.90 -18.70
C ASP A 188 17.63 -19.72 -18.87
N PRO A 189 17.70 -21.01 -19.28
CA PRO A 189 16.51 -21.81 -19.55
C PRO A 189 15.67 -22.10 -18.29
N ASP A 190 16.31 -22.27 -17.14
CA ASP A 190 15.63 -22.58 -15.88
C ASP A 190 14.83 -21.36 -15.41
N PHE A 191 15.44 -20.17 -15.51
CA PHE A 191 14.78 -18.91 -15.20
C PHE A 191 13.62 -18.62 -16.15
N ALA A 192 13.80 -18.82 -17.46
CA ALA A 192 12.73 -18.64 -18.43
C ALA A 192 11.53 -19.57 -18.14
N GLN A 193 11.80 -20.83 -17.78
CA GLN A 193 10.74 -21.76 -17.41
C GLN A 193 10.05 -21.35 -16.10
N PHE A 194 10.81 -20.89 -15.11
CA PHE A 194 10.29 -20.39 -13.85
C PHE A 194 9.37 -19.17 -14.05
N LEU A 195 9.84 -18.18 -14.81
CA LEU A 195 9.08 -16.98 -15.15
C LEU A 195 7.77 -17.34 -15.87
N SER A 196 7.82 -18.27 -16.84
CA SER A 196 6.62 -18.73 -17.54
C SER A 196 5.59 -19.43 -16.63
N ARG A 197 6.04 -20.12 -15.56
CA ARG A 197 5.12 -20.69 -14.56
C ARG A 197 4.49 -19.60 -13.69
N MET A 198 5.29 -18.62 -13.30
CA MET A 198 4.82 -17.47 -12.51
C MET A 198 3.80 -16.64 -13.31
N GLU A 199 4.06 -16.39 -14.59
CA GLU A 199 3.16 -15.65 -15.49
C GLU A 199 1.78 -16.30 -15.68
N LYS A 200 1.65 -17.59 -15.40
CA LYS A 200 0.35 -18.30 -15.45
C LYS A 200 -0.52 -18.07 -14.22
N ASP A 201 0.07 -17.61 -13.12
CA ASP A 201 -0.65 -17.29 -11.89
C ASP A 201 -0.85 -15.76 -11.81
N GLU A 202 -2.06 -15.31 -12.15
CA GLU A 202 -2.39 -13.88 -12.17
C GLU A 202 -2.24 -13.22 -10.77
N ASN A 203 -2.49 -13.98 -9.69
CA ASN A 203 -2.35 -13.45 -8.32
C ASN A 203 -0.88 -13.28 -7.95
N GLU A 204 -0.04 -14.26 -8.28
CA GLU A 204 1.40 -14.16 -8.07
C GLU A 204 2.00 -13.02 -8.91
N MET A 205 1.61 -12.89 -10.19
CA MET A 205 2.06 -11.77 -11.03
C MET A 205 1.65 -10.40 -10.48
N LEU A 206 0.41 -10.26 -10.00
CA LEU A 206 -0.04 -9.04 -9.34
C LEU A 206 0.79 -8.75 -8.09
N GLN A 207 1.08 -9.76 -7.27
CA GLN A 207 1.90 -9.62 -6.08
C GLN A 207 3.32 -9.16 -6.41
N GLN A 208 3.96 -9.78 -7.40
CA GLN A 208 5.32 -9.44 -7.82
C GLN A 208 5.39 -8.05 -8.44
N ALA A 209 4.46 -7.70 -9.33
CA ALA A 209 4.36 -6.37 -9.92
C ALA A 209 4.18 -5.30 -8.83
N THR A 210 3.25 -5.52 -7.91
CA THR A 210 3.03 -4.62 -6.76
C THR A 210 4.30 -4.46 -5.94
N SER A 211 5.00 -5.57 -5.65
CA SER A 211 6.21 -5.55 -4.85
C SER A 211 7.33 -4.70 -5.49
N LEU A 212 7.54 -4.86 -6.80
CA LEU A 212 8.52 -4.11 -7.57
C LEU A 212 8.15 -2.62 -7.65
N ILE A 213 6.90 -2.29 -7.97
CA ILE A 213 6.42 -0.91 -8.12
C ILE A 213 6.50 -0.15 -6.79
N VAL A 214 6.01 -0.76 -5.72
CA VAL A 214 5.90 -0.12 -4.40
C VAL A 214 7.26 -0.06 -3.73
N PHE A 215 7.98 -1.17 -3.72
CA PHE A 215 9.15 -1.29 -2.86
C PHE A 215 10.49 -1.48 -3.57
N GLY A 216 10.46 -1.73 -4.88
CA GLY A 216 11.68 -1.89 -5.66
C GLY A 216 12.37 -3.25 -5.50
N SER A 217 11.64 -4.28 -5.06
CA SER A 217 12.18 -5.65 -4.95
C SER A 217 11.09 -6.70 -5.15
N PHE A 218 11.49 -7.91 -5.54
CA PHE A 218 10.56 -9.04 -5.64
C PHE A 218 9.99 -9.44 -4.29
N ALA A 219 8.80 -10.02 -4.31
CA ALA A 219 8.27 -10.77 -3.20
C ALA A 219 8.75 -12.24 -3.29
N PRO A 220 8.86 -12.98 -2.18
CA PRO A 220 9.20 -14.40 -2.24
C PRO A 220 8.10 -15.20 -2.95
N TYR A 221 8.47 -15.90 -4.02
CA TYR A 221 7.61 -16.79 -4.80
C TYR A 221 7.32 -18.10 -4.05
N GLY A 222 6.08 -18.60 -4.16
CA GLY A 222 5.78 -20.01 -3.91
C GLY A 222 5.34 -20.37 -2.48
N LYS A 223 4.23 -19.80 -1.99
CA LYS A 223 3.53 -20.34 -0.81
C LYS A 223 2.52 -21.48 -1.11
N GLY A 224 2.36 -21.92 -2.37
CA GLY A 224 1.33 -22.91 -2.74
C GLY A 224 1.75 -24.09 -3.63
N LEU A 225 2.95 -24.11 -4.23
CA LEU A 225 3.27 -25.04 -5.33
C LEU A 225 4.40 -26.05 -5.03
N LEU A 226 4.73 -26.27 -3.75
CA LEU A 226 5.71 -27.32 -3.36
C LEU A 226 5.08 -28.54 -2.70
N ALA A 227 3.74 -28.63 -2.68
CA ALA A 227 3.02 -29.79 -2.15
C ALA A 227 2.41 -30.69 -3.24
N GLY A 228 2.53 -30.35 -4.53
CA GLY A 228 1.70 -30.92 -5.60
C GLY A 228 2.43 -31.54 -6.81
N GLY A 229 3.72 -31.84 -6.74
CA GLY A 229 4.46 -32.45 -7.86
C GLY A 229 5.55 -33.40 -7.37
N ALA A 230 5.48 -34.65 -7.82
CA ALA A 230 6.29 -35.78 -7.38
C ALA A 230 7.81 -35.52 -7.33
N GLY A 231 8.46 -35.96 -6.25
CA GLY A 231 9.87 -36.37 -6.26
C GLY A 231 10.89 -35.57 -5.41
N TYR A 232 10.55 -34.41 -4.85
CA TYR A 232 11.50 -33.59 -4.07
C TYR A 232 11.05 -33.35 -2.63
N THR A 233 10.69 -34.42 -1.93
CA THR A 233 10.56 -34.42 -0.47
C THR A 233 11.93 -34.68 0.16
N SER A 234 12.79 -33.68 0.21
CA SER A 234 14.00 -33.73 1.05
C SER A 234 13.96 -32.64 2.12
N ASN A 235 13.55 -33.05 3.32
CA ASN A 235 13.97 -32.47 4.60
C ASN A 235 13.75 -30.97 4.89
N ILE A 236 12.68 -30.34 4.36
CA ILE A 236 12.25 -28.99 4.79
C ILE A 236 11.28 -29.07 5.98
N SER A 237 11.67 -29.76 7.06
CA SER A 237 10.91 -29.73 8.33
C SER A 237 11.73 -29.10 9.48
N GLY A 238 13.03 -28.92 9.29
CA GLY A 238 13.94 -28.33 10.29
C GLY A 238 14.41 -26.88 10.02
N TYR A 239 14.15 -26.31 8.83
CA TYR A 239 14.71 -25.02 8.40
C TYR A 239 13.68 -23.92 8.11
N VAL A 240 12.41 -24.11 8.49
CA VAL A 240 11.35 -23.10 8.31
C VAL A 240 11.44 -21.93 9.31
N ASN A 241 12.15 -22.11 10.43
CA ASN A 241 12.30 -21.08 11.46
C ASN A 241 13.28 -19.96 11.09
N SER A 242 14.20 -20.16 10.13
CA SER A 242 15.20 -19.14 9.74
C SER A 242 14.84 -18.38 8.46
N LEU A 243 14.07 -18.99 7.55
CA LEU A 243 13.70 -18.37 6.27
C LEU A 243 12.62 -17.30 6.45
N SER A 244 11.64 -17.57 7.32
CA SER A 244 10.61 -16.62 7.76
C SER A 244 11.21 -15.34 8.36
N GLN A 245 12.21 -15.48 9.23
CA GLN A 245 12.90 -14.35 9.87
C GLN A 245 13.75 -13.52 8.89
N ARG A 246 14.31 -14.14 7.84
CA ARG A 246 15.13 -13.45 6.82
C ARG A 246 14.27 -12.74 5.77
N ILE A 247 13.18 -13.36 5.32
CA ILE A 247 12.14 -12.71 4.50
C ILE A 247 11.54 -11.52 5.25
N MET A 248 11.30 -11.66 6.56
CA MET A 248 10.82 -10.59 7.43
C MET A 248 11.80 -9.41 7.54
N SER A 249 13.10 -9.70 7.60
CA SER A 249 14.13 -8.66 7.58
C SER A 249 14.21 -7.95 6.22
N ALA A 250 13.87 -8.62 5.12
CA ALA A 250 13.80 -8.02 3.78
C ALA A 250 12.55 -7.14 3.64
N ALA A 251 11.35 -7.65 3.99
CA ALA A 251 10.08 -6.92 3.93
C ALA A 251 10.05 -5.68 4.86
N SER A 252 10.60 -5.77 6.08
CA SER A 252 10.70 -4.61 6.99
C SER A 252 11.69 -3.54 6.49
N LYS A 253 12.82 -3.94 5.89
CA LYS A 253 13.79 -3.01 5.25
C LYS A 253 13.22 -2.35 4.00
N MET A 254 12.44 -3.10 3.24
CA MET A 254 11.74 -2.69 2.03
C MET A 254 10.62 -1.68 2.33
N ILE A 255 9.82 -1.93 3.37
CA ILE A 255 8.76 -1.03 3.85
C ILE A 255 9.33 0.24 4.50
N SER A 256 10.39 0.13 5.31
CA SER A 256 11.06 1.29 5.90
C SER A 256 11.77 2.17 4.85
N GLY A 257 12.36 1.56 3.81
CA GLY A 257 12.94 2.26 2.67
C GLY A 257 11.90 2.98 1.80
N PHE A 258 10.70 2.41 1.65
CA PHE A 258 9.58 3.03 0.95
C PHE A 258 9.00 4.22 1.74
N LEU A 259 8.74 4.05 3.04
CA LEU A 259 8.14 5.10 3.87
C LEU A 259 9.07 6.28 4.15
N SER A 260 10.37 6.04 4.28
CA SER A 260 11.36 7.12 4.45
C SER A 260 11.46 8.01 3.21
N LYS A 261 11.38 7.41 2.00
CA LYS A 261 11.40 8.13 0.73
C LYS A 261 10.12 8.90 0.43
N LEU A 262 8.95 8.34 0.79
CA LEU A 262 7.67 8.94 0.44
C LEU A 262 7.35 10.18 1.29
N PHE A 263 7.80 10.21 2.54
CA PHE A 263 7.24 11.17 3.49
C PHE A 263 8.16 12.32 3.90
N ASN A 264 9.48 12.18 3.95
CA ASN A 264 10.47 13.23 4.30
C ASN A 264 10.01 14.32 5.34
N ASP A 265 9.09 13.98 6.24
CA ASP A 265 8.31 14.90 7.08
C ASP A 265 8.42 14.40 8.52
N LYS A 266 8.99 15.26 9.37
CA LYS A 266 9.29 14.95 10.78
C LYS A 266 8.02 14.82 11.65
N SER A 267 6.85 15.21 11.13
CA SER A 267 5.55 15.05 11.81
C SER A 267 4.95 13.65 11.65
N LEU A 268 5.53 12.83 10.76
CA LEU A 268 5.11 11.45 10.53
C LEU A 268 5.90 10.48 11.43
N LYS A 269 5.18 9.68 12.20
CA LYS A 269 5.73 8.59 13.00
C LYS A 269 5.35 7.26 12.36
N VAL A 270 6.35 6.41 12.19
CA VAL A 270 6.20 5.10 11.56
C VAL A 270 6.68 4.06 12.56
N ASP A 271 5.83 3.09 12.85
CA ASP A 271 6.13 1.98 13.73
C ASP A 271 5.84 0.66 12.99
N LEU A 272 6.86 -0.19 12.93
CA LEU A 272 6.82 -1.48 12.25
C LEU A 272 7.20 -2.55 13.26
N GLY A 273 6.41 -3.61 13.33
CA GLY A 273 6.69 -4.74 14.20
C GLY A 273 6.20 -6.05 13.60
N THR A 274 6.64 -7.15 14.19
CA THR A 274 6.26 -8.50 13.77
C THR A 274 6.14 -9.37 15.00
N SER A 275 5.20 -10.31 14.97
CA SER A 275 5.08 -11.36 15.98
C SER A 275 4.82 -12.70 15.31
N ILE A 276 5.47 -13.74 15.82
CA ILE A 276 5.31 -15.12 15.34
C ILE A 276 4.63 -15.89 16.47
N TYR A 277 3.51 -16.54 16.13
CA TYR A 277 2.82 -17.44 17.04
C TYR A 277 3.05 -18.86 16.52
N SER A 278 3.71 -19.69 17.32
CA SER A 278 3.84 -21.12 17.04
C SER A 278 3.19 -21.91 18.16
N SER A 279 2.29 -22.83 17.82
CA SER A 279 1.65 -23.74 18.78
C SER A 279 2.54 -24.95 19.12
N GLY A 280 3.74 -25.05 18.51
CA GLY A 280 4.64 -26.21 18.64
C GLY A 280 5.23 -26.43 20.04
N SER A 281 5.25 -25.40 20.89
CA SER A 281 5.78 -25.50 22.27
C SER A 281 4.72 -25.89 23.31
N ILE A 282 3.43 -25.79 22.99
CA ILE A 282 2.32 -26.04 23.93
C ILE A 282 1.83 -27.49 23.84
N LEU A 283 2.11 -28.19 22.74
CA LEU A 283 1.66 -29.57 22.48
C LEU A 283 2.73 -30.64 22.74
N ASN A 284 3.83 -30.29 23.40
CA ASN A 284 4.99 -31.17 23.60
C ASN A 284 4.82 -32.16 24.76
N GLN A 285 3.63 -32.77 24.87
CA GLN A 285 3.31 -33.85 25.80
C GLN A 285 2.63 -34.99 25.03
N GLY A 286 3.41 -35.74 24.24
CA GLY A 286 3.06 -37.09 23.77
C GLY A 286 1.91 -37.27 22.79
N VAL A 287 1.21 -36.20 22.35
CA VAL A 287 0.13 -36.33 21.36
C VAL A 287 0.67 -36.09 19.96
N ASN A 288 0.67 -37.14 19.14
CA ASN A 288 1.09 -37.11 17.75
C ASN A 288 0.02 -36.41 16.89
N THR A 289 0.02 -35.08 16.83
CA THR A 289 -0.92 -34.28 16.02
C THR A 289 -0.21 -33.60 14.85
N THR A 290 0.06 -34.38 13.80
CA THR A 290 0.57 -33.90 12.50
C THR A 290 -0.41 -32.95 11.78
N THR A 291 -1.60 -32.70 12.33
CA THR A 291 -2.70 -32.05 11.61
C THR A 291 -3.20 -30.70 12.17
N SER A 292 -2.65 -30.20 13.29
CA SER A 292 -3.17 -28.95 13.91
C SER A 292 -2.08 -28.01 14.45
N ARG A 293 -0.98 -27.83 13.69
CA ARG A 293 -0.03 -26.75 13.98
C ARG A 293 -0.63 -25.42 13.53
N ILE A 294 -0.92 -24.55 14.49
CA ILE A 294 -1.43 -23.20 14.26
C ILE A 294 -0.21 -22.28 14.34
N ASP A 295 0.65 -22.40 13.34
CA ASP A 295 1.77 -21.49 13.18
C ASP A 295 1.26 -20.29 12.35
N ARG A 296 1.38 -19.08 12.89
CA ARG A 296 0.95 -17.83 12.23
C ARG A 296 2.04 -16.76 12.33
N GLN A 297 2.07 -15.88 11.33
CA GLN A 297 2.91 -14.68 11.33
C GLN A 297 2.02 -13.46 11.19
N ILE A 298 2.19 -12.50 12.09
CA ILE A 298 1.48 -11.22 12.06
C ILE A 298 2.51 -10.12 11.81
N PHE A 299 2.31 -9.40 10.72
CA PHE A 299 3.03 -8.18 10.40
C PHE A 299 2.21 -6.98 10.84
N ASN A 300 2.74 -6.12 11.71
CA ASN A 300 2.08 -4.88 12.10
C ASN A 300 2.75 -3.67 11.43
N PHE A 301 1.92 -2.83 10.82
CA PHE A 301 2.31 -1.55 10.26
C PHE A 301 1.52 -0.44 10.95
N LYS A 302 2.17 0.65 11.37
CA LYS A 302 1.49 1.84 11.89
C LYS A 302 2.12 3.09 11.31
N ILE A 303 1.27 3.98 10.81
CA ILE A 303 1.62 5.30 10.31
C ILE A 303 0.77 6.33 11.06
N GLY A 304 1.44 7.28 11.72
CA GLY A 304 0.81 8.33 12.50
C GLY A 304 1.22 9.70 12.02
N LYS A 305 0.25 10.59 11.81
CA LYS A 305 0.49 12.00 11.50
C LYS A 305 -0.07 12.89 12.62
N SER A 306 0.75 13.84 13.03
CA SER A 306 0.37 14.85 14.02
C SER A 306 -0.06 16.14 13.32
N PHE A 307 -1.18 16.70 13.75
CA PHE A 307 -1.77 17.93 13.24
C PHE A 307 -1.91 18.96 14.37
N PHE A 308 -2.06 20.24 14.00
CA PHE A 308 -2.33 21.34 14.93
C PHE A 308 -1.34 21.40 16.10
N ASN A 309 -0.04 21.50 15.80
CA ASN A 309 1.04 21.47 16.81
C ASN A 309 0.99 20.23 17.72
N ASN A 310 0.66 19.08 17.11
CA ASN A 310 0.52 17.77 17.75
C ASN A 310 -0.63 17.71 18.77
N ASN A 311 -1.68 18.53 18.63
CA ASN A 311 -2.88 18.43 19.46
C ASN A 311 -3.84 17.34 18.97
N VAL A 312 -3.77 17.00 17.68
CA VAL A 312 -4.51 15.87 17.10
C VAL A 312 -3.50 14.92 16.48
N ILE A 313 -3.56 13.65 16.87
CA ILE A 313 -2.68 12.61 16.33
C ILE A 313 -3.57 11.55 15.70
N VAL A 314 -3.48 11.40 14.38
CA VAL A 314 -4.19 10.36 13.65
C VAL A 314 -3.20 9.26 13.33
N THR A 315 -3.48 8.05 13.79
CA THR A 315 -2.67 6.86 13.55
C THR A 315 -3.52 5.83 12.81
N PHE A 316 -3.08 5.48 11.62
CA PHE A 316 -3.58 4.33 10.89
C PHE A 316 -2.63 3.16 11.12
N GLY A 317 -3.16 2.03 11.56
CA GLY A 317 -2.44 0.78 11.72
C GLY A 317 -3.00 -0.30 10.83
N SER A 318 -2.25 -1.36 10.61
CA SER A 318 -2.82 -2.61 10.15
C SER A 318 -1.96 -3.80 10.55
N ASP A 319 -2.64 -4.87 10.96
CA ASP A 319 -2.06 -6.19 11.11
C ASP A 319 -2.38 -7.01 9.85
N ILE A 320 -1.34 -7.58 9.24
CA ILE A 320 -1.47 -8.53 8.14
C ILE A 320 -1.05 -9.90 8.67
N ASP A 321 -2.00 -10.81 8.73
CA ASP A 321 -1.77 -12.16 9.24
C ASP A 321 -1.70 -13.20 8.11
N PHE A 322 -0.71 -14.09 8.21
CA PHE A 322 -0.47 -15.20 7.30
C PHE A 322 -0.37 -16.52 8.07
N ASN A 323 -1.06 -17.56 7.58
CA ASN A 323 -0.91 -18.93 8.07
C ASN A 323 0.40 -19.53 7.54
N ILE A 324 1.15 -20.23 8.39
CA ILE A 324 2.42 -20.90 8.04
C ILE A 324 2.44 -22.40 8.41
N GLY A 325 1.28 -23.00 8.75
CA GLY A 325 1.12 -24.43 9.02
C GLY A 325 0.93 -25.27 7.75
N GLY A 326 1.59 -26.43 7.70
CA GLY A 326 1.66 -27.33 6.53
C GLY A 326 0.44 -28.22 6.24
N ALA A 327 -0.76 -27.87 6.71
CA ALA A 327 -1.98 -28.56 6.33
C ALA A 327 -2.92 -27.56 5.64
N ALA A 328 -3.35 -27.91 4.43
CA ALA A 328 -4.31 -27.18 3.63
C ALA A 328 -5.52 -26.76 4.47
N ALA A 329 -5.54 -25.51 4.89
CA ALA A 329 -6.72 -24.81 5.35
C ALA A 329 -6.62 -23.44 4.71
N ASN A 330 -7.48 -23.19 3.71
CA ASN A 330 -7.78 -21.89 3.11
C ASN A 330 -7.64 -20.77 4.16
N GLY A 331 -6.47 -20.15 4.17
CA GLY A 331 -6.06 -19.18 5.17
C GLY A 331 -5.72 -17.90 4.47
N ASP A 332 -6.74 -17.30 3.86
CA ASP A 332 -6.66 -16.01 3.16
C ASP A 332 -5.82 -15.03 3.97
N MET A 333 -4.97 -14.26 3.29
CA MET A 333 -4.29 -13.12 3.89
C MET A 333 -5.33 -12.27 4.63
N LYS A 334 -5.21 -12.19 5.96
CA LYS A 334 -6.18 -11.45 6.78
C LYS A 334 -5.61 -10.06 7.04
N TRP A 335 -6.04 -9.12 6.22
CA TRP A 335 -5.85 -7.69 6.47
C TRP A 335 -6.78 -7.22 7.58
N LEU A 336 -6.21 -6.63 8.63
CA LEU A 336 -6.88 -6.13 9.83
C LEU A 336 -6.48 -4.67 9.99
N PRO A 337 -7.26 -3.71 9.45
CA PRO A 337 -6.94 -2.29 9.56
C PRO A 337 -7.33 -1.75 10.93
N ASP A 338 -6.53 -0.83 11.47
CA ASP A 338 -6.75 -0.16 12.74
C ASP A 338 -6.73 1.36 12.54
N LEU A 339 -7.60 2.08 13.24
CA LEU A 339 -7.61 3.53 13.26
C LEU A 339 -7.62 4.03 14.71
N ASN A 340 -6.77 4.99 15.00
CA ASN A 340 -6.69 5.64 16.30
C ASN A 340 -6.56 7.15 16.13
N VAL A 341 -7.46 7.92 16.72
CA VAL A 341 -7.44 9.39 16.71
C VAL A 341 -7.34 9.88 18.14
N GLU A 342 -6.23 10.51 18.48
CA GLU A 342 -5.99 11.09 19.80
C GLU A 342 -6.13 12.62 19.77
N PHE A 343 -6.97 13.15 20.64
CA PHE A 343 -7.10 14.56 20.94
C PHE A 343 -6.42 14.86 22.27
N ILE A 344 -5.39 15.70 22.24
CA ILE A 344 -4.72 16.17 23.46
C ILE A 344 -5.51 17.37 23.99
N LEU A 345 -6.17 17.17 25.12
CA LEU A 345 -7.15 18.12 25.65
C LEU A 345 -6.53 19.20 26.54
N THR A 346 -5.30 18.98 27.00
CA THR A 346 -4.62 19.82 27.99
C THR A 346 -3.28 20.30 27.48
N LYS A 347 -2.88 21.52 27.85
CA LYS A 347 -1.59 22.11 27.45
C LYS A 347 -0.39 21.33 28.01
N ASP A 348 -0.54 20.71 29.18
CA ASP A 348 0.47 19.83 29.78
C ASP A 348 0.45 18.41 29.20
N ARG A 349 -0.44 18.14 28.23
CA ARG A 349 -0.55 16.90 27.44
C ARG A 349 -0.88 15.64 28.25
N LYS A 350 -1.36 15.81 29.48
CA LYS A 350 -1.66 14.72 30.41
C LYS A 350 -3.02 14.09 30.17
N LEU A 351 -4.00 14.89 29.75
CA LEU A 351 -5.35 14.44 29.42
C LEU A 351 -5.53 14.29 27.91
N ARG A 352 -6.05 13.13 27.50
CA ARG A 352 -6.31 12.77 26.10
C ARG A 352 -7.68 12.14 25.95
N ALA A 353 -8.38 12.50 24.88
CA ALA A 353 -9.52 11.73 24.38
C ALA A 353 -9.07 10.93 23.16
N ILE A 354 -9.51 9.68 23.06
CA ILE A 354 -9.04 8.73 22.07
C ILE A 354 -10.25 8.05 21.46
N ILE A 355 -10.39 8.14 20.15
CA ILE A 355 -11.38 7.41 19.36
C ILE A 355 -10.64 6.33 18.60
N PHE A 356 -11.08 5.07 18.71
CA PHE A 356 -10.39 3.96 18.08
C PHE A 356 -11.33 2.95 17.44
N ASN A 357 -10.83 2.33 16.37
CA ASN A 357 -11.35 1.13 15.73
C ASN A 357 -10.16 0.17 15.62
N LYS A 358 -10.25 -0.99 16.26
CA LYS A 358 -9.19 -2.00 16.30
C LYS A 358 -9.73 -3.33 15.81
N ASN A 359 -9.11 -3.87 14.79
CA ASN A 359 -9.38 -5.19 14.27
C ASN A 359 -8.32 -6.16 14.77
N SER A 360 -8.77 -7.19 15.50
CA SER A 360 -7.91 -8.24 16.03
C SER A 360 -8.42 -9.59 15.59
N LEU A 361 -7.54 -10.58 15.50
CA LEU A 361 -7.98 -11.96 15.36
C LEU A 361 -8.59 -12.44 16.68
N ASP A 362 -9.67 -13.19 16.56
CA ASP A 362 -10.30 -13.84 17.70
C ASP A 362 -10.52 -15.31 17.38
N ILE A 363 -10.27 -16.14 18.40
CA ILE A 363 -10.48 -17.58 18.34
C ILE A 363 -11.78 -17.84 19.08
N SER A 364 -12.88 -17.96 18.34
CA SER A 364 -14.18 -18.33 18.88
C SER A 364 -14.49 -19.76 18.46
N GLY A 365 -14.16 -20.73 19.32
CA GLY A 365 -14.26 -22.15 19.01
C GLY A 365 -13.13 -22.63 18.09
N ALA A 366 -13.45 -23.52 17.13
CA ALA A 366 -12.49 -24.08 16.16
C ALA A 366 -12.28 -23.19 14.91
N THR A 367 -12.95 -22.03 14.82
CA THR A 367 -12.92 -21.16 13.63
C THR A 367 -12.29 -19.81 13.96
N PHE A 368 -11.35 -19.37 13.12
CA PHE A 368 -10.65 -18.08 13.26
C PHE A 368 -11.48 -16.95 12.64
N GLY A 369 -11.97 -16.02 13.48
CA GLY A 369 -12.77 -14.86 13.07
C GLY A 369 -12.02 -13.54 13.19
N LYS A 370 -12.53 -12.49 12.51
CA LYS A 370 -12.13 -11.10 12.76
C LYS A 370 -12.99 -10.55 13.88
N ARG A 371 -12.37 -9.90 14.88
CA ARG A 371 -13.08 -9.16 15.92
C ARG A 371 -12.72 -7.68 15.82
N ASN A 372 -13.72 -6.90 15.44
CA ASN A 372 -13.65 -5.44 15.41
C ASN A 372 -14.09 -4.88 16.77
N ARG A 373 -13.27 -4.00 17.35
CA ARG A 373 -13.58 -3.27 18.58
C ARG A 373 -13.53 -1.78 18.28
N GLN A 374 -14.64 -1.11 18.50
CA GLN A 374 -14.74 0.34 18.31
C GLN A 374 -15.10 0.97 19.63
N GLY A 375 -14.53 2.13 19.93
CA GLY A 375 -14.80 2.79 21.18
C GLY A 375 -14.19 4.17 21.29
N VAL A 376 -14.57 4.83 22.36
CA VAL A 376 -14.01 6.10 22.82
C VAL A 376 -13.43 5.87 24.20
N SER A 377 -12.28 6.47 24.47
CA SER A 377 -11.63 6.40 25.78
C SER A 377 -11.04 7.74 26.17
N ILE A 378 -10.96 7.99 27.48
CA ILE A 378 -10.30 9.16 28.05
C ILE A 378 -9.11 8.64 28.86
N SER A 379 -7.94 9.24 28.64
CA SER A 379 -6.70 8.84 29.31
C SER A 379 -6.10 10.05 30.03
N TYR A 380 -5.75 9.86 31.31
CA TYR A 380 -5.01 10.83 32.11
C TYR A 380 -3.72 10.19 32.62
N ARG A 381 -2.58 10.84 32.38
CA ARG A 381 -1.27 10.37 32.83
C ARG A 381 -0.57 11.45 33.64
N GLN A 382 -0.17 11.11 34.87
CA GLN A 382 0.61 11.97 35.75
C GLN A 382 1.83 11.17 36.23
N GLU A 383 3.03 11.71 36.03
CA GLU A 383 4.27 11.14 36.55
C GLU A 383 4.59 11.76 37.93
N PHE A 384 5.06 10.94 38.85
CA PHE A 384 5.43 11.35 40.21
C PHE A 384 6.87 10.93 40.48
N GLU A 385 7.75 11.89 40.76
CA GLU A 385 9.17 11.61 41.05
C GLU A 385 9.40 11.03 42.45
N THR A 386 8.43 11.16 43.37
CA THR A 386 8.48 10.57 44.72
C THR A 386 7.09 10.14 45.16
N LEU A 387 6.87 8.84 45.32
CA LEU A 387 5.60 8.26 45.78
C LEU A 387 5.43 8.29 47.31
N PHE A 388 6.52 8.47 48.06
CA PHE A 388 6.48 8.65 49.51
C PHE A 388 7.41 9.79 49.89
N GLY A 389 6.87 10.80 50.60
CA GLY A 389 7.57 12.02 50.93
C GLY A 389 8.91 11.76 51.62
N LYS A 390 9.98 12.38 51.12
CA LYS A 390 11.18 12.56 51.93
C LYS A 390 10.82 13.48 53.09
N ARG A 391 10.97 12.98 54.31
CA ARG A 391 10.94 13.78 55.55
C ARG A 391 11.81 15.01 55.34
N LYS A 392 11.26 16.19 55.68
CA LYS A 392 12.02 17.42 55.90
C LYS A 392 13.19 17.11 56.84
N ASN A 393 14.42 17.18 56.35
CA ASN A 393 15.53 17.56 57.21
C ASN A 393 15.71 19.06 57.04
N LYS A 394 15.35 19.79 58.10
CA LYS A 394 15.75 21.18 58.31
C LYS A 394 17.26 21.21 58.59
N GLU A 395 17.90 22.22 58.02
CA GLU A 395 19.33 22.55 57.96
C GLU A 395 20.18 22.31 59.21
N LYS A 396 21.48 22.12 58.98
CA LYS A 396 22.51 22.84 59.73
C LYS A 396 23.65 23.27 58.80
N ASP A 397 23.85 24.59 58.75
CA ASP A 397 24.88 25.34 58.04
C ASP A 397 26.31 24.83 58.21
N SER A 398 27.13 24.98 57.17
CA SER A 398 28.39 25.74 57.30
C SER A 398 29.02 26.10 55.94
N SER A 399 29.17 27.42 55.76
CA SER A 399 30.25 28.17 55.10
C SER A 399 30.40 28.21 53.56
N THR A 400 30.00 29.39 53.01
CA THR A 400 30.78 30.33 52.14
C THR A 400 31.30 29.80 50.79
N THR A 401 31.16 30.45 49.62
CA THR A 401 31.05 31.87 49.27
C THR A 401 30.47 32.00 47.85
N SER A 402 29.73 33.07 47.61
CA SER A 402 29.31 33.62 46.32
C SER A 402 30.48 33.89 45.36
N ILE A 403 30.24 33.86 44.04
CA ILE A 403 30.36 35.02 43.12
C ILE A 403 29.75 34.63 41.77
N ALA A 404 29.01 35.58 41.21
CA ALA A 404 28.30 35.56 39.94
C ALA A 404 29.28 35.59 38.72
N PRO A 405 28.80 35.44 37.48
CA PRO A 405 29.62 35.14 36.32
C PRO A 405 30.31 36.39 35.80
N ASP A 406 31.58 36.29 35.42
CA ASP A 406 32.26 37.34 34.67
C ASP A 406 32.48 36.92 33.22
N LYS A 407 32.21 37.88 32.34
CA LYS A 407 32.51 37.86 30.91
C LYS A 407 34.02 38.02 30.71
N ILE A 408 34.53 37.70 29.52
CA ILE A 408 35.22 38.63 28.59
C ILE A 408 36.16 37.89 27.62
N ASP A 409 35.85 38.09 26.34
CA ASP A 409 36.65 38.36 25.14
C ASP A 409 37.77 37.45 24.59
N LYS A 410 37.54 37.15 23.30
CA LYS A 410 38.42 37.35 22.14
C LYS A 410 39.90 37.66 22.40
N LYS A 411 40.75 36.88 21.71
CA LYS A 411 41.79 37.44 20.82
C LYS A 411 42.18 36.46 19.71
N GLU A 412 42.38 37.06 18.55
CA GLU A 412 43.01 36.53 17.33
C GLU A 412 44.43 36.01 17.59
N ASP A 413 44.88 35.08 16.73
CA ASP A 413 46.14 35.20 15.95
C ASP A 413 46.23 34.03 14.93
N ASP A 414 45.78 34.33 13.70
CA ASP A 414 46.55 34.36 12.44
C ASP A 414 47.54 33.24 11.99
N PHE A 415 47.50 32.96 10.67
CA PHE A 415 48.44 32.23 9.77
C PHE A 415 48.43 30.67 9.77
N ILE A 416 48.43 29.89 8.66
CA ILE A 416 48.96 30.06 7.28
C ILE A 416 48.08 29.32 6.22
N LYS A 417 48.04 29.92 5.02
CA LYS A 417 47.53 29.49 3.70
C LYS A 417 48.00 28.10 3.21
N TYR A 418 47.30 27.52 2.22
CA TYR A 418 47.82 27.26 0.86
C TYR A 418 46.66 26.84 -0.08
N THR A 419 46.29 27.75 -1.00
CA THR A 419 45.95 27.47 -2.41
C THR A 419 47.22 26.93 -3.10
N THR A 420 47.19 26.02 -4.07
CA THR A 420 46.76 26.07 -5.48
C THR A 420 46.92 24.62 -6.00
N GLU A 421 46.28 24.12 -7.06
CA GLU A 421 45.91 24.69 -8.35
C GLU A 421 44.83 23.81 -9.00
#